data_AF-A0A0F9D5V6-F1
#
_entry.id   AF-A0A0F9D5V6-F1
#
_cell.length_a   1.000
_cell.length_b   1.000
_cell.length_c   1.000
_cell.angle_alpha   90.00
_cell.angle_beta   90.00
_cell.angle_gamma   90.00
#
_symmetry.space_group_name_H-M   'P 1'
#
loop_
_entity.id
_entity.type
_entity.pdbx_description
1 polymer ?
#
loop_
_entity_poly.entity_id
_entity_poly.type
_entity_poly.pdbx_seq_one_letter_code
_entity_poly.pdbx_strand_id
1 'polypeptide(L)'
;MKALLFEHGMLEEDAENVLRLAEDDPSMESMKARWNDAECYPPQMFAVWWVSLKAVAVKWIDANMPQAWYRAMFAEGSTPAPALDETEE
;
A
#
# COMPACT_ATOMS: atom_id res chain seq x y z
N MET A 1 -3.19 -7.32 -8.55
CA MET A 1 -2.78 -6.15 -7.74
C MET A 1 -3.53 -4.86 -8.11
N LYS A 2 -3.60 -4.46 -9.41
CA LYS A 2 -4.43 -3.31 -9.84
C LYS A 2 -5.89 -3.44 -9.42
N ALA A 3 -6.49 -4.61 -9.65
CA ALA A 3 -7.85 -4.92 -9.21
C ALA A 3 -8.03 -4.73 -7.69
N LEU A 4 -7.05 -5.14 -6.88
CA LEU A 4 -7.12 -5.03 -5.42
C LEU A 4 -7.18 -3.56 -4.94
N LEU A 5 -6.40 -2.67 -5.56
CA LEU A 5 -6.45 -1.23 -5.28
C LEU A 5 -7.80 -0.63 -5.68
N PHE A 6 -8.31 -1.00 -6.86
CA PHE A 6 -9.60 -0.55 -7.37
C PHE A 6 -10.78 -1.03 -6.50
N GLU A 7 -10.76 -2.31 -6.11
CA GLU A 7 -11.75 -2.91 -5.20
C GLU A 7 -11.77 -2.25 -3.81
N HIS A 8 -10.67 -1.60 -3.42
CA HIS A 8 -10.56 -0.83 -2.17
C HIS A 8 -10.80 0.67 -2.37
N GLY A 9 -11.48 1.07 -3.45
CA GLY A 9 -12.01 2.42 -3.64
C GLY A 9 -11.09 3.42 -4.35
N MET A 10 -9.91 2.98 -4.81
CA MET A 10 -9.03 3.81 -5.63
C MET A 10 -9.50 3.83 -7.09
N LEU A 11 -9.32 4.95 -7.80
CA LEU A 11 -9.61 5.00 -9.24
C LEU A 11 -8.59 4.17 -10.03
N GLU A 12 -8.99 3.71 -11.21
CA GLU A 12 -8.16 2.83 -12.01
C GLU A 12 -6.82 3.46 -12.42
N GLU A 13 -6.85 4.76 -12.77
CA GLU A 13 -5.67 5.53 -13.16
C GLU A 13 -4.73 5.78 -11.97
N ASP A 14 -5.29 6.06 -10.80
CA ASP A 14 -4.53 6.24 -9.56
C ASP A 14 -3.86 4.94 -9.13
N ALA A 15 -4.58 3.82 -9.24
CA ALA A 15 -4.06 2.50 -8.96
C ALA A 15 -2.86 2.17 -9.85
N GLU A 16 -2.90 2.56 -11.13
CA GLU A 16 -1.76 2.35 -12.04
C GLU A 16 -0.54 3.19 -11.64
N ASN A 17 -0.74 4.44 -11.21
CA ASN A 17 0.34 5.29 -10.72
C ASN A 17 0.97 4.76 -9.42
N VAL A 18 0.15 4.25 -8.50
CA VAL A 18 0.61 3.62 -7.26
C VAL A 18 1.41 2.35 -7.57
N LEU A 19 0.99 1.55 -8.54
CA LEU A 19 1.74 0.35 -8.95
C LEU A 19 3.10 0.70 -9.54
N ARG A 20 3.18 1.71 -10.41
CA ARG A 20 4.47 2.20 -10.92
C ARG A 20 5.38 2.68 -9.79
N LEU A 21 4.83 3.39 -8.80
CA LEU A 21 5.60 3.80 -7.63
C LEU A 21 6.07 2.59 -6.80
N ALA A 22 5.21 1.59 -6.64
CA ALA A 22 5.51 0.36 -5.91
C ALA A 22 6.54 -0.51 -6.66
N GLU A 23 6.59 -0.45 -7.99
CA GLU A 23 7.63 -1.10 -8.77
C GLU A 23 9.02 -0.54 -8.49
N ASP A 24 9.17 0.70 -8.02
CA ASP A 24 10.48 1.26 -7.67
C ASP A 24 10.76 1.26 -6.15
N ASP A 25 9.76 0.96 -5.30
CA ASP A 25 9.92 0.98 -3.85
C ASP A 25 10.73 -0.26 -3.36
N PRO A 26 11.81 -0.06 -2.56
CA PRO A 26 12.64 -1.16 -2.06
C PRO A 26 11.89 -2.12 -1.13
N SER A 27 10.81 -1.68 -0.48
CA SER A 27 9.97 -2.57 0.34
C SER A 27 9.19 -3.60 -0.49
N MET A 28 9.12 -3.40 -1.81
CA MET A 28 8.45 -4.26 -2.79
C MET A 28 9.42 -5.04 -3.66
N GLU A 29 10.71 -5.02 -3.37
CA GLU A 29 11.73 -5.67 -4.21
C GLU A 29 11.50 -7.18 -4.36
N SER A 30 11.03 -7.82 -3.28
CA SER A 30 10.64 -9.23 -3.28
C SER A 30 9.40 -9.54 -4.14
N MET A 31 8.66 -8.50 -4.56
CA MET A 31 7.46 -8.58 -5.40
C MET A 31 7.71 -8.18 -6.86
N LYS A 32 8.77 -7.41 -7.16
CA LYS A 32 9.15 -6.98 -8.53
C LYS A 32 9.10 -8.11 -9.57
N ALA A 33 9.57 -9.30 -9.21
CA ALA A 33 9.59 -10.43 -10.13
C ALA A 33 8.23 -11.16 -10.29
N ARG A 34 7.19 -10.76 -9.53
CA ARG A 34 5.97 -11.55 -9.32
C ARG A 34 4.67 -10.77 -9.49
N TRP A 35 4.71 -9.53 -9.96
CA TRP A 35 3.52 -8.69 -10.18
C TRP A 35 2.48 -9.36 -11.10
N ASN A 36 2.93 -10.15 -12.09
CA ASN A 36 2.07 -10.88 -13.03
C ASN A 36 1.66 -12.29 -12.58
N ASP A 37 2.33 -12.88 -11.58
CA ASP A 37 2.05 -14.25 -11.09
C ASP A 37 1.10 -14.28 -9.88
N ALA A 38 0.45 -13.14 -9.59
CA ALA A 38 -0.43 -12.97 -8.45
C ALA A 38 -1.43 -14.15 -8.31
N GLU A 39 -2.05 -14.59 -9.42
CA GLU A 39 -3.09 -15.62 -9.42
C GLU A 39 -2.64 -16.99 -8.87
N CYS A 40 -1.34 -17.27 -8.77
CA CYS A 40 -0.81 -18.54 -8.27
C CYS A 40 -0.47 -18.54 -6.77
N TYR A 41 -0.60 -17.42 -6.06
CA TYR A 41 -0.21 -17.34 -4.64
C TYR A 41 -1.35 -17.63 -3.66
N PRO A 42 -1.04 -18.28 -2.52
CA PRO A 42 -1.99 -18.41 -1.42
C PRO A 42 -2.46 -17.02 -0.93
N PRO A 43 -3.73 -16.87 -0.52
CA PRO A 43 -4.29 -15.61 -0.01
C PRO A 43 -3.46 -14.95 1.11
N GLN A 44 -2.71 -15.74 1.88
CA GLN A 44 -1.89 -15.23 2.97
C GLN A 44 -0.65 -14.46 2.49
N MET A 45 -0.07 -14.83 1.35
CA MET A 45 1.07 -14.11 0.76
C MET A 45 0.64 -12.72 0.28
N PHE A 46 -0.59 -12.62 -0.22
CA PHE A 46 -1.20 -11.35 -0.57
C PHE A 46 -1.39 -10.42 0.62
N ALA A 47 -1.65 -10.93 1.82
CA ALA A 47 -1.82 -10.09 3.00
C ALA A 47 -0.54 -9.30 3.34
N VAL A 48 0.64 -9.92 3.21
CA VAL A 48 1.93 -9.25 3.44
C VAL A 48 2.18 -8.17 2.38
N TRP A 49 1.96 -8.51 1.11
CA TRP A 49 2.08 -7.56 0.00
C TRP A 49 1.08 -6.42 0.10
N TRP A 50 -0.12 -6.70 0.59
CA TRP A 50 -1.16 -5.70 0.79
C TRP A 50 -0.77 -4.66 1.85
N VAL A 51 -0.08 -5.06 2.92
CA VAL A 51 0.42 -4.12 3.93
C VAL A 51 1.45 -3.16 3.33
N SER A 52 2.44 -3.68 2.60
CA SER A 52 3.42 -2.82 1.92
C SER A 52 2.75 -1.92 0.87
N LEU A 53 1.76 -2.44 0.14
CA LEU A 53 1.10 -1.69 -0.94
C LEU A 53 0.28 -0.53 -0.38
N LYS A 54 -0.39 -0.73 0.76
CA LYS A 54 -1.10 0.33 1.47
C LYS A 54 -0.15 1.46 1.88
N ALA A 55 1.06 1.15 2.35
CA ALA A 55 2.04 2.17 2.69
C ALA A 55 2.48 3.01 1.47
N VAL A 56 2.72 2.36 0.32
CA VAL A 56 3.04 3.05 -0.94
C VAL A 56 1.85 3.87 -1.43
N ALA A 57 0.64 3.33 -1.36
CA ALA A 57 -0.60 4.00 -1.72
C ALA A 57 -0.80 5.28 -0.88
N VAL A 58 -0.66 5.20 0.45
CA VAL A 58 -0.79 6.38 1.33
C VAL A 58 0.25 7.44 1.00
N LYS A 59 1.52 7.07 0.77
CA LYS A 59 2.56 8.03 0.36
C LYS A 59 2.20 8.73 -0.96
N TRP A 60 1.70 7.97 -1.94
CA TRP A 60 1.29 8.54 -3.22
C TRP A 60 0.07 9.47 -3.07
N ILE A 61 -0.93 9.06 -2.29
CA ILE A 61 -2.11 9.87 -1.99
C ILE A 61 -1.71 11.16 -1.29
N ASP A 62 -0.86 11.10 -0.26
CA ASP A 62 -0.42 12.28 0.48
C ASP A 62 0.36 13.28 -0.39
N ALA A 63 1.12 12.78 -1.37
CA ALA A 63 1.88 13.63 -2.29
C ALA A 63 1.04 14.23 -3.44
N ASN A 64 0.04 13.51 -3.94
CA ASN A 64 -0.68 13.89 -5.17
C ASN A 64 -2.11 14.36 -4.89
N MET A 65 -2.80 13.73 -3.94
CA MET A 65 -4.20 13.98 -3.61
C MET A 65 -4.47 13.86 -2.10
N PRO A 66 -3.92 14.77 -1.28
CA PRO A 66 -4.04 14.69 0.18
C PRO A 66 -5.50 14.78 0.69
N GLN A 67 -6.44 15.21 -0.14
CA GLN A 67 -7.88 15.22 0.16
C GLN A 67 -8.68 14.10 -0.54
N ALA A 68 -8.01 13.05 -1.02
CA ALA A 68 -8.69 11.89 -1.59
C ALA A 68 -9.61 11.24 -0.54
N TRP A 69 -10.89 11.14 -0.86
CA TRP A 69 -11.92 10.57 0.03
C TRP A 69 -11.65 9.09 0.36
N TYR A 70 -10.95 8.37 -0.53
CA TYR A 70 -10.57 6.96 -0.33
C TYR A 70 -9.31 6.79 0.51
N ARG A 71 -8.60 7.87 0.93
CA ARG A 71 -7.37 7.79 1.73
C ARG A 71 -7.55 6.95 3.00
N ALA A 72 -8.69 7.08 3.68
CA ALA A 72 -8.97 6.35 4.91
C ALA A 72 -8.94 4.82 4.71
N MET A 73 -9.34 4.34 3.54
CA MET A 73 -9.36 2.91 3.19
C MET A 73 -7.95 2.30 3.11
N PHE A 74 -6.91 3.14 2.92
CA PHE A 74 -5.51 2.73 2.88
C PHE A 74 -4.77 3.09 4.18
N ALA A 75 -5.29 4.02 4.98
CA ALA A 75 -4.71 4.47 6.24
C ALA A 75 -5.10 3.58 7.44
N GLU A 76 -6.25 2.89 7.39
CA GLU A 76 -6.68 1.97 8.45
C GLU A 76 -5.76 0.74 8.53
N GLY A 77 -4.92 0.73 9.57
CA GLY A 77 -3.86 -0.25 9.80
C GLY A 77 -2.51 0.37 10.13
N SER A 78 -2.30 1.66 9.82
CA SER A 78 -1.19 2.44 10.37
C SER A 78 -1.60 2.95 11.75
N THR A 79 -1.55 2.07 12.75
CA THR A 79 -1.41 2.59 14.13
C THR A 79 -0.03 3.25 14.12
N PRO A 80 0.11 4.59 14.28
CA PRO A 80 1.42 5.13 14.57
C PRO A 80 1.88 4.37 15.81
N ALA A 81 3.03 3.70 15.73
CA ALA A 81 3.62 3.05 16.90
C ALA A 81 3.47 4.05 18.05
N PRO A 82 2.87 3.67 19.20
CA PRO A 82 2.79 4.58 20.32
C PRO A 82 4.21 5.09 20.52
N ALA A 83 4.38 6.42 20.43
CA ALA A 83 5.67 7.03 20.67
C ALA A 83 6.17 6.40 21.97
N LEU A 84 7.30 5.68 21.90
CA LEU A 84 7.94 5.19 23.10
C LEU A 84 8.29 6.45 23.86
N ASP A 85 7.45 6.77 24.84
CA ASP A 85 7.67 7.82 25.81
C ASP A 85 8.83 7.31 26.67
N GLU A 86 10.05 7.53 26.20
CA GLU A 86 11.29 7.24 26.92
C GLU A 86 11.52 8.28 28.04
N THR A 87 10.47 8.61 28.78
CA THR A 87 10.53 9.46 29.98
C THR A 87 9.86 8.77 31.15
N GLU A 88 10.51 7.75 31.68
CA GLU A 88 10.35 7.38 33.09
C GLU A 88 11.71 7.45 33.80
N GLU A 89 11.76 8.45 34.69
CA GLU A 89 12.63 8.80 35.84
C GLU A 89 13.80 7.88 36.24
#